data_AF-A0AA96N8C1-F1
#
_entry.id   AF-A0AA96N8C1-F1
#
_cell.length_a   1.000
_cell.length_b   1.000
_cell.length_c   1.000
_cell.angle_alpha   90.00
_cell.angle_beta   90.00
_cell.angle_gamma   90.00
#
_symmetry.space_group_name_H-M   'P 1'
#
loop_
_entity.id
_entity.type
_entity.pdbx_description
1 polymer ?
#
loop_
_entity_poly.entity_id
_entity_poly.type
_entity_poly.pdbx_seq_one_letter_code
_entity_poly.pdbx_strand_id
1 'polypeptide(L)' 'MNQKLQILGEGRKVLKKEIDEFGTDQTVSTIEYDDGTVVKITIANGDIDIECNKGLNMQPDGNTATIVG' A
#
# COMPACT_ATOMS: atom_id res chain seq x y z
N MET A 1 15.08 -9.16 -3.62
CA MET A 1 15.39 -8.01 -2.74
C MET A 1 14.06 -7.58 -2.12
N ASN A 2 13.91 -7.64 -0.79
CA ASN A 2 12.64 -7.30 -0.11
C ASN A 2 12.47 -5.77 -0.07
N GLN A 3 11.86 -5.18 -1.09
CA GLN A 3 11.39 -3.79 -1.01
C GLN A 3 10.16 -3.76 -0.10
N LYS A 4 10.36 -3.46 1.18
CA LYS A 4 9.28 -3.21 2.14
C LYS A 4 8.85 -1.75 2.01
N LEU A 5 7.96 -1.46 1.07
CA LEU A 5 7.29 -0.16 1.04
C LEU A 5 6.39 -0.07 2.28
N GLN A 6 6.63 0.94 3.13
CA GLN A 6 5.89 1.10 4.38
C GLN A 6 4.84 2.20 4.24
N ILE A 7 3.58 1.83 4.41
CA ILE A 7 2.45 2.77 4.34
C ILE A 7 2.05 3.14 5.76
N LEU A 8 2.37 4.37 6.16
CA LEU A 8 1.99 4.91 7.46
C LEU A 8 0.59 5.52 7.34
N GLY A 9 -0.42 4.78 7.81
CA GLY A 9 -1.73 5.36 8.06
C GLY A 9 -1.65 6.18 9.34
N GLU A 10 -1.21 7.44 9.28
CA GLU A 10 -1.15 8.42 10.39
C GLU A 10 -2.27 8.23 11.44
N GLY A 11 -2.04 7.42 12.48
CA GLY A 11 -3.06 7.10 13.50
C GLY A 11 -4.29 6.31 13.02
N ARG A 12 -4.34 5.91 11.74
CA ARG A 12 -5.43 5.14 11.13
C ARG A 12 -5.32 3.67 11.50
N LYS A 13 -6.44 3.07 11.89
CA LYS A 13 -6.51 1.65 12.25
C LYS A 13 -6.75 0.85 10.98
N VAL A 14 -5.90 -0.15 10.74
CA VAL A 14 -6.14 -1.13 9.67
C VAL A 14 -7.37 -1.95 10.05
N LEU A 15 -8.42 -1.86 9.25
CA LEU A 15 -9.64 -2.67 9.36
C LEU A 15 -9.43 -4.03 8.70
N LYS A 16 -8.90 -4.02 7.48
CA LYS A 16 -8.76 -5.22 6.66
C LYS A 16 -7.43 -5.19 5.94
N LYS A 17 -6.80 -6.36 5.84
CA LYS A 17 -5.63 -6.58 5.00
C LYS A 17 -5.81 -7.89 4.26
N GLU A 18 -5.88 -7.80 2.95
CA GLU A 18 -5.91 -8.93 2.03
C GLU A 18 -4.64 -8.92 1.19
N ILE A 19 -4.13 -10.12 0.93
CA ILE A 19 -3.00 -10.34 0.05
C ILE A 19 -3.43 -11.45 -0.89
N ASP A 20 -3.58 -11.12 -2.16
CA ASP A 20 -3.91 -12.02 -3.23
C ASP A 20 -2.66 -12.25 -4.08
N GLU A 21 -2.11 -13.45 -4.03
CA GLU A 21 -0.96 -13.86 -4.83
C GLU A 21 -1.47 -14.49 -6.14
N PHE A 22 -1.25 -13.79 -7.26
CA PHE A 22 -1.62 -14.24 -8.59
C PHE A 22 -0.38 -14.82 -9.29
N GLY A 23 -0.02 -16.06 -8.93
CA GLY A 23 1.15 -16.75 -9.49
C GLY A 23 2.48 -16.31 -8.90
N THR A 24 3.59 -16.62 -9.58
CA THR A 24 4.97 -16.33 -9.12
C THR A 24 5.39 -14.87 -9.29
N ASP A 25 4.71 -14.13 -10.14
CA ASP A 25 5.17 -12.83 -10.63
C ASP A 25 4.19 -11.69 -10.31
N GLN A 26 3.05 -11.97 -9.68
CA GLN A 26 2.09 -10.95 -9.28
C GLN A 26 1.57 -11.15 -7.85
N THR A 27 1.58 -10.08 -7.06
CA THR A 27 1.02 -10.02 -5.72
C THR A 27 0.22 -8.73 -5.58
N VAL A 28 -1.05 -8.84 -5.19
CA VAL A 28 -1.93 -7.70 -4.92
C VAL A 28 -2.17 -7.66 -3.41
N SER A 29 -1.80 -6.59 -2.73
CA SER A 29 -2.11 -6.37 -1.32
C SER A 29 -3.11 -5.23 -1.19
N THR A 30 -4.29 -5.51 -0.63
CA THR A 30 -5.31 -4.49 -0.35
C THR A 30 -5.40 -4.25 1.14
N ILE A 31 -5.33 -2.99 1.56
CA ILE A 31 -5.37 -2.55 2.95
C ILE A 31 -6.52 -1.55 3.07
N GLU A 32 -7.52 -1.87 3.89
CA GLU A 32 -8.59 -0.95 4.26
C GLU A 32 -8.36 -0.41 5.66
N TYR A 33 -8.56 0.90 5.83
CA TYR A 33 -8.45 1.63 7.09
C TYR A 33 -9.83 2.09 7.59
N ASP A 34 -9.92 2.43 8.88
CA ASP A 34 -11.19 2.74 9.54
C ASP A 34 -11.88 4.03 9.07
N ASP A 35 -11.14 4.98 8.50
CA ASP A 35 -11.74 6.18 7.89
C ASP A 35 -12.31 5.94 6.47
N GLY A 36 -12.22 4.70 5.97
CA GLY A 36 -12.60 4.35 4.60
C GLY A 36 -11.48 4.55 3.58
N THR A 37 -10.25 4.84 4.02
CA THR A 37 -9.09 4.78 3.13
C THR A 37 -8.84 3.35 2.68
N VAL A 38 -8.64 3.16 1.38
CA VAL A 38 -8.25 1.89 0.77
C VAL A 38 -6.94 2.09 0.03
N VAL A 39 -5.98 1.21 0.30
CA VAL A 39 -4.68 1.18 -0.36
C VAL A 39 -4.48 -0.17 -1.01
N LYS A 40 -4.22 -0.17 -2.31
CA LYS A 40 -3.97 -1.35 -3.12
C LYS A 40 -2.55 -1.29 -3.65
N ILE A 41 -1.76 -2.30 -3.34
CA ILE A 41 -0.36 -2.43 -3.75
C ILE A 41 -0.31 -3.60 -4.71
N THR A 42 -0.07 -3.33 -5.99
CA THR A 42 0.09 -4.36 -7.02
C THR A 42 1.57 -4.49 -7.35
N ILE A 43 2.17 -5.62 -7.01
CA ILE A 43 3.53 -5.98 -7.39
C ILE A 43 3.39 -6.90 -8.59
N ALA A 44 3.93 -6.53 -9.75
CA ALA A 44 3.86 -7.36 -10.96
C ALA A 44 5.18 -7.29 -11.73
N ASN A 45 5.82 -8.43 -11.99
CA ASN A 45 7.08 -8.54 -12.75
C ASN A 45 8.21 -7.58 -12.29
N GLY A 46 8.25 -7.25 -11.00
CA GLY A 46 9.23 -6.31 -10.43
C GLY A 46 8.82 -4.83 -10.45
N ASP A 47 7.70 -4.49 -11.08
CA ASP A 47 7.04 -3.20 -10.95
C ASP A 47 6.15 -3.19 -9.71
N ILE A 48 6.11 -2.05 -9.01
CA ILE A 48 5.27 -1.83 -7.84
C ILE A 48 4.35 -0.65 -8.15
N ASP A 49 3.06 -0.94 -8.28
CA ASP A 49 2.01 0.03 -8.44
C ASP A 49 1.27 0.19 -7.11
N ILE A 50 1.07 1.44 -6.67
CA ILE A 50 0.41 1.75 -5.39
C ILE A 50 -0.74 2.68 -5.70
N GLU A 51 -1.96 2.17 -5.54
CA GLU A 51 -3.19 2.91 -5.71
C GLU A 51 -3.80 3.20 -4.35
N CYS A 52 -4.19 4.44 -4.10
CA CYS A 52 -4.92 4.82 -2.90
C CYS A 52 -6.08 5.73 -3.28
N ASN A 53 -7.22 5.52 -2.64
CA ASN A 53 -8.40 6.37 -2.85
C ASN A 53 -8.27 7.76 -2.21
N LYS A 54 -7.26 7.96 -1.37
CA LYS A 54 -6.87 9.25 -0.77
C LYS A 54 -5.55 9.72 -1.36
N GLY A 55 -5.17 10.96 -1.04
CA GLY A 55 -3.84 11.45 -1.36
C GLY A 55 -2.77 10.60 -0.66
N LEU A 56 -1.72 10.26 -1.37
CA LEU A 56 -0.49 9.72 -0.79
C LEU A 56 0.58 10.80 -0.89
N ASN A 57 1.22 11.11 0.22
CA ASN A 57 2.42 11.93 0.25
C ASN A 57 3.63 11.01 0.45
N MET A 58 4.51 10.98 -0.54
CA MET A 58 5.76 10.25 -0.44
C MET A 58 6.72 11.02 0.47
N GLN A 59 7.25 10.36 1.49
CA GLN A 59 8.21 10.97 2.39
C GLN A 59 9.58 11.12 1.72
N PRO A 60 10.40 12.09 2.17
CA PRO A 60 11.72 12.37 1.58
C PRO A 60 12.71 11.19 1.67
N ASP A 61 12.46 10.22 2.55
CA ASP A 61 13.19 8.95 2.66
C ASP A 61 12.91 7.97 1.50
N GLY A 62 11.97 8.29 0.61
CA GLY A 62 11.75 7.56 -0.66
C GLY A 62 11.20 6.14 -0.51
N ASN A 63 10.92 5.69 0.71
CA ASN A 63 10.44 4.32 1.00
C ASN A 63 9.14 4.32 1.83
N THR A 64 8.75 5.48 2.37
CA THR A 64 7.56 5.63 3.20
C THR A 64 6.53 6.48 2.47
N ALA A 65 5.31 5.99 2.39
CA ALA A 65 4.17 6.78 1.92
C ALA A 65 3.23 7.05 3.10
N THR A 66 2.81 8.30 3.24
CA THR A 66 1.86 8.73 4.25
C THR A 66 0.54 9.08 3.57
N ILE A 67 -0.56 8.56 4.10
CA ILE A 67 -1.89 8.88 3.57
C ILE A 67 -2.28 10.28 4.05
N VAL A 68 -2.46 11.22 3.11
CA VAL A 68 -2.94 12.59 3.33
C VAL A 68 -4.36 12.74 2.78
N GLY A 69 -5.30 13.02 3.67
CA GLY A 69 -6.71 13.29 3.35
C GLY A 69 -7.70 12.69 4.33
#